data_AF-W9HDK6-F1
#
_entry.id   AF-W9HDK6-F1
#
_cell.length_a   1.000
_cell.length_b   1.000
_cell.length_c   1.000
_cell.angle_alpha   90.00
_cell.angle_beta   90.00
_cell.angle_gamma   90.00
#
_symmetry.space_group_name_H-M   'P 1'
#
loop_
_entity.id
_entity.type
_entity.pdbx_description
1 polymer ?
#
loop_
_entity_poly.entity_id
_entity_poly.type
_entity_poly.pdbx_seq_one_letter_code
_entity_poly.pdbx_strand_id
1 'polypeptide(L)'
;MTQELVGVAAGRVLGTVRHDQRGRLSFIHDQDWRDAAGAYPLSLSIPMIDPRHAHRPVEAFLWGLLPDNAMVLDRWARRFQVFARNPFALITHVGEDCAGPVQFATPDRVDALLGDGKGASSP
;
A
#
# COMPACT_ATOMS: atom_id res chain seq x y z
N MET A 1 -3.07 -14.65 -6.96
CA MET A 1 -2.35 -13.37 -6.76
C MET A 1 -3.38 -12.28 -6.84
N THR A 2 -3.50 -11.44 -5.81
CA THR A 2 -4.37 -10.26 -5.87
C THR A 2 -3.84 -9.30 -6.93
N GLN A 3 -4.75 -8.56 -7.58
CA GLN A 3 -4.41 -7.47 -8.48
C GLN A 3 -4.53 -6.11 -7.79
N GLU A 4 -4.91 -6.11 -6.51
CA GLU A 4 -5.24 -4.91 -5.77
C GLU A 4 -4.66 -5.00 -4.36
N LEU A 5 -4.13 -3.88 -3.89
CA LEU A 5 -3.73 -3.66 -2.50
C LEU A 5 -4.39 -2.39 -2.02
N VAL A 6 -4.88 -2.41 -0.79
CA VAL A 6 -5.53 -1.28 -0.17
C VAL A 6 -4.57 -0.69 0.85
N GLY A 7 -4.32 0.62 0.71
CA GLY A 7 -3.58 1.40 1.68
C GLY A 7 -4.52 1.80 2.81
N VAL A 8 -4.12 1.51 4.04
CA VAL A 8 -4.84 1.87 5.27
C VAL A 8 -3.96 2.80 6.09
N ALA A 9 -4.54 3.89 6.58
CA ALA A 9 -3.87 4.90 7.39
C ALA A 9 -4.82 5.43 8.47
N ALA A 10 -4.33 5.61 9.69
CA ALA A 10 -5.12 6.11 10.82
C ALA A 10 -6.49 5.40 10.99
N GLY A 11 -6.53 4.07 10.74
CA GLY A 11 -7.75 3.26 10.83
C GLY A 11 -8.78 3.53 9.72
N ARG A 12 -8.37 4.11 8.59
CA ARG A 12 -9.23 4.39 7.43
C ARG A 12 -8.56 3.94 6.14
N VAL A 13 -9.37 3.63 5.13
CA VAL A 13 -8.88 3.38 3.78
C VAL A 13 -8.35 4.68 3.20
N LEU A 14 -7.07 4.70 2.83
CA LEU A 14 -6.40 5.84 2.19
C LEU A 14 -6.58 5.80 0.66
N GLY A 15 -6.62 4.59 0.10
CA GLY A 15 -6.85 4.35 -1.32
C GLY A 15 -6.39 2.97 -1.76
N THR A 16 -6.44 2.73 -3.06
CA THR A 16 -6.19 1.40 -3.64
C THR A 16 -5.10 1.47 -4.71
N VAL A 17 -4.06 0.63 -4.55
CA VAL A 17 -3.09 0.32 -5.59
C VAL A 17 -3.66 -0.81 -6.45
N ARG A 18 -3.70 -0.62 -7.76
CA ARG A 18 -4.09 -1.66 -8.73
C ARG A 18 -2.90 -2.03 -9.60
N HIS A 19 -2.79 -3.31 -9.92
CA HIS A 19 -1.78 -3.89 -10.79
C HIS A 19 -2.48 -4.61 -11.94
N ASP A 20 -2.35 -4.08 -13.15
CA ASP A 20 -2.99 -4.66 -14.34
C ASP A 20 -2.21 -5.88 -14.88
N GLN A 21 -2.85 -6.64 -15.78
CA GLN A 21 -2.24 -7.81 -16.42
C GLN A 21 -0.99 -7.48 -17.27
N ARG A 22 -0.77 -6.20 -17.58
CA ARG A 22 0.38 -5.71 -18.36
C ARG A 22 1.52 -5.23 -17.46
N GLY A 23 1.42 -5.40 -16.15
CA GLY A 23 2.45 -5.01 -15.20
C GLY A 23 2.37 -3.55 -14.74
N ARG A 24 1.32 -2.81 -15.14
CA ARG A 24 1.22 -1.39 -14.82
C ARG A 24 0.50 -1.20 -13.50
N LEU A 25 1.03 -0.24 -12.75
CA LEU A 25 0.47 0.17 -11.47
C LEU A 25 -0.41 1.40 -11.66
N SER A 26 -1.43 1.50 -10.84
CA SER A 26 -2.17 2.75 -10.62
C SER A 26 -2.55 2.86 -9.16
N PHE A 27 -2.73 4.08 -8.70
CA PHE A 27 -3.21 4.34 -7.36
C PHE A 27 -4.42 5.26 -7.42
N ILE A 28 -5.45 4.96 -6.64
CA ILE A 28 -6.66 5.75 -6.56
C ILE A 28 -6.88 6.13 -5.10
N HIS A 29 -6.89 7.43 -4.80
CA HIS A 29 -7.24 7.92 -3.48
C HIS A 29 -8.71 7.63 -3.18
N ASP A 30 -8.97 7.15 -1.98
CA ASP A 30 -10.33 6.99 -1.49
C ASP A 30 -10.99 8.37 -1.30
N GLN A 31 -12.29 8.47 -1.58
CA GLN A 31 -13.02 9.73 -1.44
C GLN A 31 -13.17 10.10 0.04
N ASP A 32 -13.47 9.14 0.90
CA ASP A 32 -13.66 9.37 2.33
C ASP A 32 -12.34 9.79 3.00
N TRP A 33 -11.20 9.30 2.50
CA TRP A 33 -9.90 9.80 2.93
C TRP A 33 -9.68 11.25 2.53
N ARG A 34 -9.99 11.61 1.28
CA ARG A 34 -9.76 12.99 0.79
C ARG A 34 -10.63 14.02 1.51
N ASP A 35 -11.82 13.61 1.95
CA ASP A 35 -12.75 14.48 2.68
C ASP A 35 -12.48 14.49 4.20
N ALA A 36 -11.58 13.63 4.69
CA ALA A 36 -11.26 13.54 6.10
C ALA A 36 -10.48 14.77 6.62
N ALA A 37 -10.88 15.26 7.79
CA ALA A 37 -10.06 16.20 8.55
C ALA A 37 -8.73 15.55 8.94
N GLY A 38 -7.61 16.12 8.49
CA GLY A 38 -6.26 15.56 8.71
C GLY A 38 -5.78 14.62 7.59
N ALA A 39 -6.49 14.55 6.46
CA ALA A 39 -6.00 13.86 5.27
C ALA A 39 -4.62 14.38 4.86
N TYR A 40 -3.73 13.46 4.49
CA TYR A 40 -2.40 13.77 3.98
C TYR A 40 -2.11 12.97 2.71
N PRO A 41 -1.24 13.49 1.81
CA PRO A 41 -0.87 12.78 0.60
C PRO A 41 -0.08 11.51 0.93
N LEU A 42 -0.29 10.46 0.13
CA LEU A 42 0.41 9.19 0.32
C LEU A 42 1.93 9.38 0.24
N SER A 43 2.36 10.25 -0.66
CA SER A 43 3.75 10.65 -0.86
C SER A 43 3.79 12.00 -1.59
N LEU A 44 4.93 12.69 -1.56
CA LEU A 44 5.14 13.89 -2.38
C LEU A 44 4.96 13.62 -3.88
N SER A 45 5.24 12.38 -4.32
CA SER A 45 5.05 11.92 -5.70
C SER A 45 3.60 11.51 -6.02
N ILE A 46 2.73 11.40 -5.00
CA ILE A 46 1.33 10.97 -5.11
C ILE A 46 0.47 11.97 -4.32
N PRO A 47 0.30 13.20 -4.84
CA PRO A 47 -0.47 14.24 -4.16
C PRO A 47 -1.97 13.98 -4.20
N MET A 48 -2.70 14.42 -3.17
CA MET A 48 -4.17 14.25 -3.08
C MET A 48 -4.97 15.09 -4.09
N ILE A 49 -4.31 16.03 -4.80
CA ILE A 49 -4.97 16.92 -5.77
C ILE A 49 -5.57 16.13 -6.95
N ASP A 50 -4.89 15.06 -7.36
CA ASP A 50 -5.41 14.13 -8.36
C ASP A 50 -5.90 12.87 -7.65
N PRO A 51 -7.15 12.43 -7.86
CA PRO A 51 -7.63 11.17 -7.32
C PRO A 51 -6.91 9.96 -7.90
N ARG A 52 -6.23 10.05 -9.05
CA ARG A 52 -5.63 8.90 -9.75
C ARG A 52 -4.20 9.17 -10.17
N HIS A 53 -3.32 8.23 -9.82
CA HIS A 53 -1.90 8.29 -10.17
C HIS A 53 -1.51 7.10 -11.04
N ALA A 54 -0.74 7.36 -12.09
CA ALA A 54 -0.28 6.36 -13.04
C ALA A 54 0.96 5.60 -12.53
N HIS A 55 1.44 4.66 -13.33
CA HIS A 55 2.46 3.68 -12.95
C HIS A 55 3.73 4.25 -12.31
N ARG A 56 4.40 5.24 -12.93
CA ARG A 56 5.71 5.72 -12.46
C ARG A 56 5.72 6.26 -11.01
N PRO A 57 4.86 7.21 -10.62
CA PRO A 57 4.85 7.70 -9.24
C PRO A 57 4.47 6.62 -8.23
N VAL A 58 3.55 5.71 -8.61
CA VAL A 58 3.13 4.59 -7.75
C VAL A 58 4.25 3.58 -7.56
N GLU A 59 4.93 3.21 -8.63
CA GLU A 59 6.09 2.32 -8.61
C GLU A 59 7.20 2.89 -7.74
N ALA A 60 7.57 4.16 -7.95
CA ALA A 60 8.60 4.84 -7.18
C ALA A 60 8.25 4.89 -5.67
N PHE A 61 6.98 5.12 -5.33
CA PHE A 61 6.52 5.07 -3.95
C PHE A 61 6.64 3.67 -3.33
N LEU A 62 6.19 2.62 -4.02
CA LEU A 62 6.29 1.25 -3.51
C LEU A 62 7.76 0.85 -3.31
N TRP A 63 8.67 1.27 -4.20
CA TRP A 63 10.10 1.07 -3.99
C TRP A 63 10.62 1.78 -2.75
N GLY A 64 10.14 2.99 -2.46
CA GLY A 64 10.50 3.73 -1.25
C GLY A 64 10.01 3.11 0.06
N LEU A 65 9.08 2.15 0.02
CA LEU A 65 8.66 1.36 1.18
C LEU A 65 9.54 0.12 1.40
N LEU A 66 10.28 -0.30 0.38
CA LEU A 66 11.12 -1.48 0.42
C LEU A 66 12.54 -1.11 0.90
N PRO A 67 13.26 -2.06 1.52
CA PRO A 67 14.64 -1.84 1.89
C PRO A 67 15.53 -1.72 0.64
N ASP A 68 16.48 -0.79 0.67
CA ASP A 68 17.45 -0.58 -0.43
C ASP A 68 18.44 -1.75 -0.60
N ASN A 69 18.46 -2.71 0.32
CA ASN A 69 19.36 -3.85 0.28
C ASN A 69 18.84 -4.96 -0.65
N ALA A 70 19.46 -5.08 -1.82
CA ALA A 70 19.14 -6.11 -2.82
C ALA A 70 19.17 -7.56 -2.28
N MET A 71 20.03 -7.88 -1.30
CA MET A 71 20.05 -9.22 -0.69
C MET A 71 18.79 -9.51 0.14
N VAL A 72 18.23 -8.49 0.79
CA VAL A 72 16.98 -8.61 1.55
C VAL A 72 15.81 -8.81 0.58
N LEU A 73 15.78 -8.02 -0.50
CA LEU A 73 14.76 -8.15 -1.54
C LEU A 73 14.80 -9.51 -2.22
N ASP A 74 15.98 -10.03 -2.55
CA ASP A 74 16.14 -11.35 -3.16
C ASP A 74 15.70 -12.47 -2.20
N ARG A 75 15.99 -12.33 -0.90
CA ARG A 75 15.52 -13.28 0.12
C ARG A 75 14.00 -13.28 0.21
N TRP A 76 13.35 -12.12 0.22
CA TRP A 76 11.89 -12.01 0.21
C TRP A 76 11.28 -12.59 -1.07
N ALA A 77 11.85 -12.25 -2.22
CA ALA A 77 11.44 -12.78 -3.51
C ALA A 77 11.45 -14.30 -3.56
N ARG A 78 12.54 -14.94 -3.08
CA ARG A 78 12.63 -16.40 -2.97
C ARG A 78 11.62 -16.97 -1.97
N ARG A 79 11.47 -16.32 -0.80
CA ARG A 79 10.56 -16.77 0.26
C ARG A 79 9.10 -16.76 -0.20
N PHE A 80 8.68 -15.72 -0.89
CA PHE A 80 7.31 -15.55 -1.36
C PHE A 80 7.08 -16.06 -2.79
N GLN A 81 8.13 -16.60 -3.44
CA GLN A 81 8.11 -17.06 -4.83
C GLN A 81 7.64 -15.99 -5.82
N VAL A 82 8.12 -14.75 -5.64
CA VAL A 82 7.85 -13.60 -6.50
C VAL A 82 9.14 -13.05 -7.13
N PHE A 83 9.01 -12.10 -8.06
CA PHE A 83 10.17 -11.44 -8.65
C PHE A 83 10.68 -10.31 -7.74
N ALA A 84 11.98 -10.30 -7.43
CA ALA A 84 12.62 -9.24 -6.64
C ALA A 84 12.49 -7.84 -7.25
N ARG A 85 12.31 -7.77 -8.57
CA ARG A 85 12.08 -6.51 -9.32
C ARG A 85 10.62 -6.06 -9.37
N ASN A 86 9.70 -6.77 -8.70
CA ASN A 86 8.28 -6.44 -8.68
C ASN A 86 7.91 -5.90 -7.29
N PRO A 87 7.91 -4.57 -7.08
CA PRO A 87 7.68 -3.99 -5.76
C PRO A 87 6.27 -4.27 -5.25
N PHE A 88 5.27 -4.30 -6.14
CA PHE A 88 3.89 -4.65 -5.78
C PHE A 88 3.79 -6.06 -5.22
N ALA A 89 4.44 -7.03 -5.86
CA ALA A 89 4.43 -8.41 -5.39
C ALA A 89 5.13 -8.56 -4.03
N LEU A 90 6.24 -7.83 -3.80
CA LEU A 90 6.90 -7.82 -2.50
C LEU A 90 6.01 -7.20 -1.42
N ILE A 91 5.46 -5.99 -1.67
CA ILE A 91 4.58 -5.28 -0.74
C ILE A 91 3.30 -6.07 -0.42
N THR A 92 2.78 -6.86 -1.36
CA THR A 92 1.64 -7.76 -1.09
C THR A 92 1.89 -8.70 0.11
N HIS A 93 3.14 -9.04 0.40
CA HIS A 93 3.51 -9.96 1.47
C HIS A 93 4.08 -9.30 2.73
N VAL A 94 4.66 -8.10 2.60
CA VAL A 94 5.33 -7.40 3.72
C VAL A 94 4.69 -6.06 4.08
N GLY A 95 3.68 -5.62 3.31
CA GLY A 95 3.06 -4.30 3.43
C GLY A 95 2.26 -4.09 4.72
N GLU A 96 1.82 -5.17 5.37
CA GLU A 96 1.18 -5.15 6.69
C GLU A 96 2.21 -4.85 7.81
N ASP A 97 3.47 -5.27 7.64
CA ASP A 97 4.55 -5.10 8.62
C ASP A 97 5.37 -3.81 8.43
N CYS A 98 5.03 -2.99 7.41
CA CYS A 98 5.74 -1.75 7.16
C CYS A 98 5.57 -0.77 8.33
N ALA A 99 6.67 -0.47 9.04
CA ALA A 99 6.70 0.55 10.08
C ALA A 99 6.49 1.93 9.45
N GLY A 100 5.27 2.44 9.49
CA GLY A 100 4.89 3.72 8.92
C GLY A 100 3.43 4.07 9.19
N PRO A 101 3.01 5.28 8.82
CA PRO A 101 1.63 5.72 9.01
C PRO A 101 0.65 5.07 8.01
N VAL A 102 1.15 4.31 7.04
CA VAL A 102 0.37 3.63 6.00
C VAL A 102 0.78 2.17 5.94
N GLN A 103 -0.21 1.29 6.00
CA GLN A 103 -0.07 -0.16 5.81
C GLN A 103 -0.74 -0.56 4.50
N PHE A 104 -0.23 -1.60 3.83
CA PHE A 104 -0.82 -2.14 2.61
C PHE A 104 -1.22 -3.59 2.82
N ALA A 105 -2.48 -3.90 2.53
CA ALA A 105 -3.03 -5.24 2.65
C ALA A 105 -3.81 -5.63 1.39
N THR A 106 -4.02 -6.93 1.20
CA THR A 106 -4.98 -7.41 0.20
C THR A 106 -6.40 -7.06 0.62
N PRO A 107 -7.37 -6.91 -0.30
CA PRO A 107 -8.75 -6.59 0.04
C PRO A 107 -9.34 -7.49 1.14
N ASP A 108 -9.05 -8.79 1.10
CA ASP A 108 -9.49 -9.78 2.10
C ASP A 108 -8.91 -9.57 3.51
N ARG A 109 -7.84 -8.77 3.64
CA ARG A 109 -7.10 -8.50 4.88
C ARG A 109 -7.35 -7.09 5.42
N VAL A 110 -7.98 -6.22 4.64
CA VAL A 110 -8.26 -4.82 5.02
C VAL A 110 -9.14 -4.75 6.25
N ASP A 111 -10.17 -5.59 6.34
CA ASP A 111 -11.07 -5.61 7.49
C ASP A 111 -10.34 -5.90 8.81
N ALA A 112 -9.26 -6.71 8.77
CA ALA A 112 -8.42 -6.94 9.95
C ALA A 112 -7.69 -5.64 10.35
N LEU A 113 -7.09 -4.94 9.40
CA LEU A 113 -6.39 -3.67 9.65
C LEU A 113 -7.32 -2.54 10.13
N LEU A 114 -8.56 -2.48 9.64
CA LEU A 114 -9.56 -1.51 10.07
C LEU A 114 -10.18 -1.90 11.42
N GLY A 115 -10.32 -3.20 11.69
CA GLY A 115 -10.90 -3.77 12.91
C GLY A 115 -10.04 -3.54 14.15
N ASP A 116 -8.70 -3.52 14.03
CA ASP A 116 -7.78 -3.21 15.12
C ASP A 116 -7.89 -1.75 15.63
N GLY A 117 -8.53 -0.86 14.85
CA GLY A 117 -8.89 0.49 15.28
C GLY A 117 -10.00 0.54 16.35
N LYS A 118 -10.65 -0.59 16.66
CA LYS A 118 -11.71 -0.71 17.68
C LYS A 118 -11.19 -1.35 18.97
N GLY A 119 -9.99 -0.94 19.41
CA GLY A 119 -9.33 -1.40 20.65
C GLY A 119 -9.28 -0.38 21.80
N ALA A 120 -9.98 0.76 21.72
CA ALA A 120 -10.01 1.77 22.79
C ALA A 120 -11.45 2.20 23.12
N SER A 121 -12.25 1.28 23.63
CA SER A 121 -13.35 1.60 24.53
C SER A 121 -13.48 0.46 25.53
N SER A 122 -12.71 0.56 26.60
CA SER A 122 -12.95 -0.18 27.84
C SER A 122 -14.28 0.24 28.45
N PRO A 123 -15.11 -0.69 28.95
CA PRO A 123 -15.91 -0.44 30.14
C PRO A 123 -15.06 -0.50 31.42
#